data_AF-I6ZT27-F1
#
_entry.id   AF-I6ZT27-F1
#
_cell.length_a   1.000
_cell.length_b   1.000
_cell.length_c   1.000
_cell.angle_alpha   90.00
_cell.angle_beta   90.00
_cell.angle_gamma   90.00
#
_symmetry.space_group_name_H-M   'P 1'
#
loop_
_entity.id
_entity.type
_entity.pdbx_description
1 polymer ?
#
loop_
_entity_poly.entity_id
_entity_poly.type
_entity_poly.pdbx_seq_one_letter_code
_entity_poly.pdbx_strand_id
1 'polypeptide(L)'
;MEDREENIDYENEQMQATYAGYSRRPVHSGFSPTIHPYYLFRPGFLEDRMQIHQGKYGYPGEQENQFYQQIETHGYSPLQVDQERIKSIWKKERNRIAAKRCREKRIARLKELERKEHAMIYEISELKEAIHDYDNILEILLRYIQGYLDLEIGKHESFVSLFDRLCNLKKVGTPNPTYLRDVSHFLSKKLNVTNEGIDKITEAIRGWLNKLFEKD
;
A
#
# COMPACT_ATOMS: atom_id res chain seq x y z
N MET A 1 45.71 -51.51 26.50
CA MET A 1 46.74 -51.09 25.54
C MET A 1 46.03 -50.39 24.41
N GLU A 2 46.41 -49.13 24.24
CA GLU A 2 46.44 -48.33 23.01
C GLU A 2 45.13 -47.79 22.43
N ASP A 3 45.01 -46.49 22.72
CA ASP A 3 44.33 -45.38 22.06
C ASP A 3 44.55 -45.27 20.54
N ARG A 4 43.64 -44.52 19.88
CA ARG A 4 43.84 -43.53 18.78
C ARG A 4 42.61 -43.50 17.88
N GLU A 5 42.13 -42.40 17.30
CA GLU A 5 42.31 -40.94 17.41
C GLU A 5 41.20 -40.37 16.50
N GLU A 6 40.81 -39.11 16.75
CA GLU A 6 39.78 -38.35 16.04
C GLU A 6 40.11 -38.11 14.55
N ASN A 7 39.09 -37.88 13.72
CA ASN A 7 39.20 -36.77 12.76
C ASN A 7 37.83 -36.26 12.28
N ILE A 8 37.60 -34.98 12.56
CA ILE A 8 36.55 -34.11 12.01
C ILE A 8 37.24 -33.29 10.93
N ASP A 9 36.68 -33.22 9.73
CA ASP A 9 37.07 -32.21 8.73
C ASP A 9 35.89 -31.29 8.40
N TYR A 10 36.09 -30.02 8.69
CA TYR A 10 35.30 -28.87 8.28
C TYR A 10 35.91 -28.28 6.99
N GLU A 11 35.11 -27.48 6.28
CA GLU A 11 35.46 -26.58 5.18
C GLU A 11 35.49 -27.17 3.75
N ASN A 12 34.49 -26.79 2.95
CA ASN A 12 34.82 -25.96 1.79
C ASN A 12 33.62 -25.13 1.32
N GLU A 13 33.83 -23.82 1.35
CA GLU A 13 32.99 -22.77 0.80
C GLU A 13 32.97 -22.85 -0.74
N GLN A 14 31.81 -22.56 -1.36
CA GLN A 14 31.80 -21.72 -2.56
C GLN A 14 30.40 -21.14 -2.82
N MET A 15 30.19 -19.91 -2.34
CA MET A 15 29.35 -18.96 -3.05
C MET A 15 30.15 -18.41 -4.24
N GLN A 16 29.63 -18.53 -5.46
CA GLN A 16 29.88 -17.51 -6.48
C GLN A 16 28.69 -17.41 -7.43
N ALA A 17 28.20 -16.18 -7.53
CA ALA A 17 27.13 -15.73 -8.39
C ALA A 17 27.51 -15.85 -9.87
N THR A 18 26.52 -16.04 -10.75
CA THR A 18 26.60 -15.44 -12.09
C THR A 18 25.21 -15.16 -12.65
N TYR A 19 24.95 -13.86 -12.78
CA TYR A 19 24.06 -13.25 -13.76
C TYR A 19 24.21 -13.89 -15.15
N ALA A 20 23.10 -14.20 -15.82
CA ALA A 20 22.83 -13.88 -17.23
C ALA A 20 21.63 -14.70 -17.73
N GLY A 21 20.65 -14.04 -18.36
CA GLY A 21 19.66 -14.76 -19.17
C GLY A 21 18.28 -14.11 -19.29
N TYR A 22 18.21 -12.84 -19.70
CA TYR A 22 16.98 -12.32 -20.30
C TYR A 22 16.65 -13.13 -21.56
N SER A 23 15.46 -13.73 -21.61
CA SER A 23 14.87 -14.16 -22.88
C SER A 23 13.42 -13.70 -22.96
N ARG A 24 13.20 -12.80 -23.92
CA ARG A 24 11.94 -12.19 -24.34
C ARG A 24 10.88 -13.25 -24.62
N ARG A 25 9.63 -13.02 -24.18
CA ARG A 25 8.43 -13.50 -24.86
C ARG A 25 7.30 -12.47 -24.82
N PRO A 26 6.38 -12.52 -25.82
CA PRO A 26 5.71 -11.35 -26.34
C PRO A 26 4.38 -11.02 -25.65
N VAL A 27 4.02 -9.75 -25.78
CA VAL A 27 2.77 -9.12 -25.39
C VAL A 27 1.60 -9.74 -26.16
N HIS A 28 0.63 -10.32 -25.44
CA HIS A 28 -0.74 -10.44 -25.91
C HIS A 28 -1.72 -9.86 -24.89
N SER A 29 -2.51 -8.93 -25.43
CA SER A 29 -3.58 -8.14 -24.85
C SER A 29 -4.63 -8.95 -24.08
N GLY A 30 -5.19 -8.32 -23.05
CA GLY A 30 -6.54 -8.64 -22.63
C GLY A 30 -6.82 -8.45 -21.14
N PHE A 31 -6.58 -7.26 -20.58
CA PHE A 31 -7.20 -6.92 -19.29
C PHE A 31 -7.83 -5.53 -19.37
N SER A 32 -9.15 -5.53 -19.53
CA SER A 32 -9.99 -4.37 -19.24
C SER A 32 -9.87 -4.09 -17.74
N PRO A 33 -9.55 -2.86 -17.30
CA PRO A 33 -9.49 -2.55 -15.88
C PRO A 33 -10.92 -2.60 -15.33
N THR A 34 -11.25 -3.70 -14.66
CA THR A 34 -12.50 -3.81 -13.92
C THR A 34 -12.34 -2.98 -12.66
N ILE A 35 -12.78 -1.73 -12.70
CA ILE A 35 -12.84 -0.86 -11.51
C ILE A 35 -13.81 -1.52 -10.53
N HIS A 36 -13.26 -2.17 -9.50
CA HIS A 36 -14.05 -2.88 -8.51
C HIS A 36 -14.87 -1.87 -7.68
N PRO A 37 -16.19 -2.07 -7.48
CA PRO A 37 -17.10 -1.08 -6.88
C PRO A 37 -16.90 -0.79 -5.37
N TYR A 38 -15.74 -1.13 -4.78
CA TYR A 38 -15.47 -0.90 -3.35
C TYR A 38 -15.03 0.53 -3.01
N TYR A 39 -14.92 1.43 -4.00
CA TYR A 39 -14.59 2.84 -3.75
C TYR A 39 -15.73 3.68 -3.15
N LEU A 40 -16.82 3.06 -2.69
CA LEU A 40 -18.03 3.74 -2.18
C LEU A 40 -18.41 3.40 -0.73
N PHE A 41 -17.50 2.89 0.11
CA PHE A 41 -17.79 2.68 1.53
C PHE A 41 -17.12 3.70 2.46
N ARG A 42 -17.99 4.50 3.08
CA ARG A 42 -17.79 5.52 4.13
C ARG A 42 -17.16 4.90 5.41
N PRO A 43 -16.35 5.66 6.18
CA PRO A 43 -15.71 5.15 7.39
C PRO A 43 -16.73 5.03 8.54
N GLY A 44 -17.24 3.82 8.76
CA GLY A 44 -18.14 3.54 9.89
C GLY A 44 -18.34 2.06 10.22
N PHE A 45 -17.57 1.15 9.61
CA PHE A 45 -17.78 -0.31 9.75
C PHE A 45 -16.79 -1.00 10.69
N LEU A 46 -16.30 -0.28 11.71
CA LEU A 46 -15.35 -0.79 12.71
C LEU A 46 -15.87 -0.64 14.15
N GLU A 47 -17.18 -0.62 14.31
CA GLU A 47 -17.84 -0.71 15.62
C GLU A 47 -18.77 -1.91 15.63
N ASP A 48 -18.21 -3.12 15.72
CA ASP A 48 -18.96 -4.21 16.35
C ASP A 48 -18.04 -5.25 17.00
N ARG A 49 -18.14 -5.29 18.34
CA ARG A 49 -17.81 -6.37 19.28
C ARG A 49 -16.34 -6.78 19.47
N MET A 50 -15.63 -5.95 20.22
CA MET A 50 -14.78 -6.46 21.31
C MET A 50 -15.39 -6.13 22.66
N GLN A 51 -16.27 -7.00 23.18
CA GLN A 51 -16.62 -6.99 24.60
C GLN A 51 -15.47 -7.63 25.38
N ILE A 52 -14.56 -6.79 25.84
CA ILE A 52 -13.60 -7.13 26.90
C ILE A 52 -14.38 -6.99 28.21
N HIS A 53 -14.57 -8.09 28.94
CA HIS A 53 -15.19 -8.07 30.26
C HIS A 53 -14.40 -7.16 31.21
N GLN A 54 -14.97 -5.99 31.51
CA GLN A 54 -14.61 -5.20 32.69
C GLN A 54 -15.27 -5.83 33.92
N GLY A 55 -14.52 -6.68 34.63
CA GLY A 55 -14.88 -7.16 35.97
C GLY A 55 -14.16 -6.32 37.02
N LYS A 56 -14.93 -5.53 37.76
CA LYS A 56 -14.52 -4.58 38.80
C LYS A 56 -13.80 -5.26 39.98
N TYR A 57 -12.78 -4.57 40.48
CA TYR A 57 -12.20 -4.77 41.80
C TYR A 57 -13.26 -4.61 42.92
N GLY A 58 -13.26 -5.53 43.87
CA GLY A 58 -13.95 -5.46 45.16
C GLY A 58 -13.07 -6.08 46.24
N TYR A 59 -12.92 -5.37 47.36
CA TYR A 59 -11.94 -5.50 48.44
C TYR A 59 -11.96 -6.85 49.24
N PRO A 60 -10.90 -7.14 50.01
CA PRO A 60 -10.75 -8.35 50.84
C PRO A 60 -11.21 -8.12 52.29
N GLY A 61 -11.70 -9.18 52.96
CA GLY A 61 -11.91 -9.17 54.40
C GLY A 61 -12.82 -10.29 54.89
N GLU A 62 -12.36 -10.96 55.95
CA GLU A 62 -13.09 -11.89 56.84
C GLU A 62 -13.12 -13.34 56.35
N GLN A 63 -12.08 -14.12 56.69
CA GLN A 63 -12.07 -15.02 57.86
C GLN A 63 -13.35 -15.84 57.98
N GLU A 64 -13.28 -17.10 57.51
CA GLU A 64 -13.55 -18.28 58.34
C GLU A 64 -13.32 -19.55 57.51
N ASN A 65 -12.98 -20.64 58.21
CA ASN A 65 -12.71 -22.00 57.73
C ASN A 65 -11.25 -22.30 57.35
N GLN A 66 -10.38 -22.19 58.36
CA GLN A 66 -9.44 -23.29 58.59
C GLN A 66 -10.22 -24.56 58.97
N PHE A 67 -9.66 -25.73 58.64
CA PHE A 67 -10.18 -27.08 58.87
C PHE A 67 -11.18 -27.62 57.85
N TYR A 68 -10.69 -27.98 56.67
CA TYR A 68 -10.85 -29.33 56.13
C TYR A 68 -9.75 -29.55 55.08
N GLN A 69 -8.57 -29.99 55.52
CA GLN A 69 -7.84 -30.99 54.72
C GLN A 69 -8.70 -32.26 54.80
N GLN A 70 -9.73 -32.32 53.96
CA GLN A 70 -10.37 -33.57 53.65
C GLN A 70 -9.32 -34.35 52.85
N ILE A 71 -8.58 -35.19 53.59
CA ILE A 71 -7.95 -36.37 53.02
C ILE A 71 -9.14 -37.21 52.55
N GLU A 72 -9.66 -36.92 51.35
CA GLU A 72 -10.52 -37.84 50.63
C GLU A 72 -9.62 -39.00 50.19
N THR A 73 -9.46 -39.96 51.08
CA THR A 73 -9.25 -41.36 50.71
C THR A 73 -10.54 -41.90 50.08
N HIS A 74 -11.01 -41.25 49.02
CA HIS A 74 -11.89 -41.89 48.07
C HIS A 74 -11.01 -42.82 47.26
N GLY A 75 -11.31 -44.12 47.36
CA GLY A 75 -10.71 -45.13 46.52
C GLY A 75 -10.96 -44.76 45.07
N TYR A 76 -9.98 -44.08 44.47
CA TYR A 76 -9.93 -43.83 43.04
C TYR A 76 -9.97 -45.19 42.37
N SER A 77 -11.15 -45.56 41.87
CA SER A 77 -11.25 -46.68 40.95
C SER A 77 -10.23 -46.41 39.85
N PRO A 78 -9.33 -47.35 39.53
CA PRO A 78 -8.36 -47.18 38.44
C PRO A 78 -9.01 -46.66 37.15
N LEU A 79 -10.28 -47.02 36.93
CA LEU A 79 -11.12 -46.57 35.82
C LEU A 79 -11.37 -45.04 35.79
N GLN A 80 -11.55 -44.38 36.94
CA GLN A 80 -11.81 -42.94 37.01
C GLN A 80 -10.56 -42.10 36.75
N VAL A 81 -9.40 -42.55 37.27
CA VAL A 81 -8.10 -41.91 37.01
C VAL A 81 -7.75 -41.98 35.53
N ASP A 82 -8.01 -43.13 34.88
CA ASP A 82 -7.80 -43.29 33.45
C ASP A 82 -8.72 -42.39 32.63
N GLN A 83 -9.97 -42.21 33.04
CA GLN A 83 -10.91 -41.32 32.35
C GLN A 83 -10.48 -39.84 32.40
N GLU A 84 -9.98 -39.36 33.54
CA GLU A 84 -9.47 -37.99 33.70
C GLU A 84 -8.17 -37.78 32.92
N ARG A 85 -7.28 -38.77 32.93
CA ARG A 85 -6.05 -38.77 32.14
C ARG A 85 -6.35 -38.68 30.65
N ILE A 86 -7.30 -39.48 30.16
CA ILE A 86 -7.76 -39.45 28.77
C ILE A 86 -8.34 -38.06 28.44
N LYS A 87 -9.23 -37.51 29.27
CA LYS A 87 -9.79 -36.14 29.07
C LYS A 87 -8.69 -35.07 29.00
N SER A 88 -7.68 -35.16 29.87
CA SER A 88 -6.54 -34.25 29.88
C SER A 88 -5.72 -34.33 28.59
N ILE A 89 -5.42 -35.55 28.11
CA ILE A 89 -4.73 -35.78 26.83
C ILE A 89 -5.54 -35.18 25.68
N TRP A 90 -6.85 -35.45 25.61
CA TRP A 90 -7.72 -34.89 24.57
C TRP A 90 -7.80 -33.36 24.60
N LYS A 91 -7.84 -32.75 25.79
CA LYS A 91 -7.85 -31.28 25.93
C LYS A 91 -6.53 -30.68 25.44
N LYS A 92 -5.39 -31.28 25.81
CA LYS A 92 -4.06 -30.87 25.35
C LYS A 92 -3.93 -31.00 23.84
N GLU A 93 -4.37 -32.12 23.26
CA GLU A 93 -4.30 -32.36 21.82
C GLU A 93 -5.20 -31.41 21.03
N ARG A 94 -6.42 -31.14 21.51
CA ARG A 94 -7.31 -30.16 20.89
C ARG A 94 -6.72 -28.76 20.90
N ASN A 95 -6.12 -28.34 22.01
CA ASN A 95 -5.44 -27.05 22.11
C ASN A 95 -4.23 -26.99 21.17
N ARG A 96 -3.43 -28.06 21.10
CA ARG A 96 -2.29 -28.19 20.17
C ARG A 96 -2.72 -27.99 18.72
N ILE A 97 -3.79 -28.66 18.29
CA ILE A 97 -4.34 -28.53 16.92
C ILE A 97 -4.87 -27.11 16.68
N ALA A 98 -5.60 -26.53 17.64
CA ALA A 98 -6.12 -25.17 17.51
C ALA A 98 -5.00 -24.12 17.40
N ALA A 99 -3.96 -24.25 18.22
CA ALA A 99 -2.77 -23.39 18.16
C ALA A 99 -2.04 -23.54 16.82
N LYS A 100 -1.88 -24.77 16.32
CA LYS A 100 -1.29 -25.03 14.99
C LYS A 100 -2.10 -24.34 13.88
N ARG A 101 -3.42 -24.56 13.82
CA ARG A 101 -4.30 -23.93 12.83
C ARG A 101 -4.31 -22.40 12.93
N CYS A 102 -4.26 -21.86 14.15
CA CYS A 102 -4.18 -20.41 14.36
C CYS A 102 -2.89 -19.83 13.75
N ARG A 103 -1.74 -20.49 13.97
CA ARG A 103 -0.46 -20.10 13.39
C ARG A 103 -0.47 -20.21 11.86
N GLU A 104 -1.01 -21.30 11.32
CA GLU A 104 -1.15 -21.50 9.87
C GLU A 104 -2.00 -20.39 9.23
N LYS A 105 -3.15 -20.05 9.82
CA LYS A 105 -3.99 -18.92 9.36
C LYS A 105 -3.25 -17.58 9.40
N ARG A 106 -2.47 -17.33 10.46
CA ARG A 106 -1.66 -16.11 10.57
C ARG A 106 -0.61 -16.04 9.46
N ILE A 107 0.12 -17.12 9.22
CA ILE A 107 1.14 -17.18 8.15
C ILE A 107 0.49 -16.99 6.77
N ALA A 108 -0.65 -17.64 6.51
CA ALA A 108 -1.38 -17.45 5.26
C ALA A 108 -1.82 -15.99 5.05
N ARG A 109 -2.31 -15.33 6.11
CA ARG A 109 -2.68 -13.91 6.06
C ARG A 109 -1.47 -13.01 5.82
N LEU A 110 -0.32 -13.29 6.44
CA LEU A 110 0.91 -12.53 6.19
C LEU A 110 1.34 -12.64 4.73
N LYS A 111 1.38 -13.86 4.18
CA LYS A 111 1.70 -14.08 2.75
C LYS A 111 0.74 -13.38 1.79
N GLU A 112 -0.54 -13.28 2.16
CA GLU A 112 -1.52 -12.53 1.37
C GLU A 112 -1.24 -11.02 1.41
N LEU A 113 -0.89 -10.49 2.58
CA LEU A 113 -0.56 -9.07 2.73
C LEU A 113 0.73 -8.71 1.99
N GLU A 114 1.76 -9.53 2.09
CA GLU A 114 3.03 -9.36 1.34
C GLU A 114 2.78 -9.32 -0.18
N ARG A 115 1.94 -10.23 -0.70
CA ARG A 115 1.57 -10.22 -2.13
C ARG A 115 0.83 -8.95 -2.53
N LYS A 116 -0.07 -8.44 -1.69
CA LYS A 116 -0.79 -7.20 -1.95
C LYS A 116 0.13 -5.98 -1.92
N GLU A 117 1.05 -5.93 -0.95
CA GLU A 117 2.05 -4.86 -0.86
C GLU A 117 2.92 -4.83 -2.11
N HIS A 118 3.42 -5.98 -2.56
CA HIS A 118 4.20 -6.06 -3.80
C HIS A 118 3.41 -5.60 -5.03
N ALA A 119 2.13 -5.98 -5.16
CA ALA A 119 1.27 -5.52 -6.24
C ALA A 119 1.09 -3.99 -6.21
N MET A 120 0.83 -3.41 -5.03
CA MET A 120 0.70 -1.97 -4.87
C MET A 120 1.99 -1.21 -5.20
N ILE A 121 3.16 -1.74 -4.80
CA ILE A 121 4.46 -1.15 -5.15
C ILE A 121 4.63 -1.11 -6.67
N TYR A 122 4.26 -2.19 -7.36
CA TYR A 122 4.32 -2.25 -8.81
C TYR A 122 3.37 -1.24 -9.47
N GLU A 123 2.10 -1.19 -9.05
CA GLU A 123 1.12 -0.23 -9.56
C GLU A 123 1.58 1.22 -9.34
N ILE A 124 2.14 1.54 -8.16
CA ILE A 124 2.70 2.86 -7.88
C ILE A 124 3.85 3.18 -8.84
N SER A 125 4.71 2.21 -9.16
CA SER A 125 5.80 2.40 -10.12
C SER A 125 5.29 2.73 -11.51
N GLU A 126 4.31 1.98 -12.00
CA GLU A 126 3.67 2.23 -13.31
C GLU A 126 2.99 3.60 -13.36
N LEU A 127 2.33 4.01 -12.28
CA LEU A 127 1.71 5.33 -12.19
C LEU A 127 2.76 6.46 -12.19
N LYS A 128 3.93 6.25 -11.58
CA LYS A 128 5.04 7.23 -11.63
C LYS A 128 5.60 7.39 -13.03
N GLU A 129 5.79 6.29 -13.75
CA GLU A 129 6.20 6.31 -15.17
C GLU A 129 5.15 7.06 -16.02
N ALA A 130 3.87 6.74 -15.86
CA ALA A 130 2.79 7.42 -16.57
C ALA A 130 2.76 8.94 -16.30
N ILE A 131 3.03 9.38 -15.06
CA ILE A 131 3.16 10.81 -14.73
C ILE A 131 4.28 11.46 -15.54
N HIS A 132 5.43 10.80 -15.68
CA HIS A 132 6.54 11.31 -16.49
C HIS A 132 6.21 11.36 -17.97
N ASP A 133 5.52 10.35 -18.51
CA ASP A 133 5.08 10.36 -19.91
C ASP A 133 4.12 11.52 -20.18
N TYR A 134 3.13 11.74 -19.31
CA TYR A 134 2.20 12.86 -19.45
C TYR A 134 2.89 14.21 -19.31
N ASP A 135 3.86 14.34 -18.42
CA ASP A 135 4.66 15.56 -18.26
C ASP A 135 5.47 15.88 -19.53
N ASN A 136 6.13 14.88 -20.13
CA ASN A 136 6.85 15.04 -21.39
C ASN A 136 5.90 15.45 -22.54
N ILE A 137 4.73 14.80 -22.65
CA ILE A 137 3.73 15.16 -23.67
C ILE A 137 3.26 16.60 -23.46
N LEU A 138 2.95 16.98 -22.22
CA LEU A 138 2.50 18.31 -21.89
C LEU A 138 3.58 19.37 -22.19
N GLU A 139 4.85 19.08 -21.90
CA GLU A 139 5.97 19.96 -22.25
C GLU A 139 6.05 20.21 -23.76
N ILE A 140 5.96 19.15 -24.56
CA ILE A 140 5.99 19.26 -26.03
C ILE A 140 4.83 20.12 -26.53
N LEU A 141 3.62 19.91 -26.00
CA LEU A 141 2.44 20.69 -26.36
C LEU A 141 2.59 22.17 -25.98
N LEU A 142 3.09 22.45 -24.77
CA LEU A 142 3.31 23.82 -24.30
C LEU A 142 4.39 24.52 -25.14
N ARG A 143 5.48 23.83 -25.49
CA ARG A 143 6.51 24.37 -26.41
C ARG A 143 5.96 24.65 -27.80
N TYR A 144 5.11 23.76 -28.30
CA TYR A 144 4.43 23.97 -29.59
C TYR A 144 3.55 25.22 -29.54
N ILE A 145 2.71 25.37 -28.51
CA ILE A 145 1.87 26.57 -28.31
C ILE A 145 2.73 27.83 -28.25
N GLN A 146 3.82 27.81 -27.47
CA GLN A 146 4.74 28.94 -27.37
C GLN A 146 5.34 29.31 -28.73
N GLY A 147 5.83 28.32 -29.49
CA GLY A 147 6.38 28.56 -30.82
C GLY A 147 5.37 29.16 -31.80
N TYR A 148 4.08 28.81 -31.68
CA TYR A 148 3.03 29.45 -32.47
C TYR A 148 2.75 30.89 -32.06
N LEU A 149 2.79 31.21 -30.76
CA LEU A 149 2.63 32.59 -30.28
C LEU A 149 3.76 33.49 -30.79
N ASP A 150 4.97 32.96 -30.88
CA ASP A 150 6.15 33.69 -31.35
C ASP A 150 6.12 34.00 -32.85
N LEU A 151 5.33 33.25 -33.64
CA LEU A 151 5.28 33.41 -35.10
C LEU A 151 4.49 34.64 -35.57
N GLU A 152 3.70 35.30 -34.72
CA GLU A 152 2.82 36.45 -35.06
C GLU A 152 1.91 36.23 -36.31
N ILE A 153 1.67 34.98 -36.72
CA ILE A 153 0.85 34.65 -37.90
C ILE A 153 -0.63 34.64 -37.49
N GLY A 154 -1.38 35.65 -37.94
CA GLY A 154 -2.83 35.60 -38.22
C GLY A 154 -3.80 35.33 -37.06
N LYS A 155 -4.97 35.99 -37.07
CA LYS A 155 -6.02 35.83 -36.05
C LYS A 155 -6.50 34.37 -35.99
N HIS A 156 -6.07 33.59 -34.99
CA HIS A 156 -6.56 32.24 -34.73
C HIS A 156 -7.57 32.25 -33.56
N GLU A 157 -8.85 32.07 -33.87
CA GLU A 157 -9.94 31.88 -32.87
C GLU A 157 -9.63 30.74 -31.87
N SER A 158 -8.82 29.76 -32.29
CA SER A 158 -8.34 28.65 -31.47
C SER A 158 -7.64 29.10 -30.18
N PHE A 159 -6.97 30.27 -30.19
CA PHE A 159 -6.29 30.78 -28.98
C PHE A 159 -7.25 31.33 -27.94
N VAL A 160 -8.39 31.90 -28.35
CA VAL A 160 -9.45 32.33 -27.41
C VAL A 160 -9.99 31.11 -26.67
N SER A 161 -10.29 30.04 -27.40
CA SER A 161 -10.75 28.77 -26.81
C SER A 161 -9.71 28.12 -25.91
N LEU A 162 -8.43 28.18 -26.30
CA LEU A 162 -7.33 27.67 -25.48
C LEU A 162 -7.17 28.48 -24.19
N PHE A 163 -7.22 29.81 -24.27
CA PHE A 163 -7.11 30.70 -23.13
C PHE A 163 -8.22 30.45 -22.11
N ASP A 164 -9.47 30.39 -22.56
CA ASP A 164 -10.61 30.09 -21.70
C ASP A 164 -10.46 28.72 -21.00
N ARG A 165 -10.03 27.70 -21.75
CA ARG A 165 -9.74 26.37 -21.17
C ARG A 165 -8.62 26.41 -20.13
N LEU A 166 -7.55 27.17 -20.36
CA LEU A 166 -6.46 27.33 -19.39
C LEU A 166 -6.95 28.02 -18.12
N CYS A 167 -7.71 29.11 -18.25
CA CYS A 167 -8.31 29.79 -17.11
C CYS A 167 -9.23 28.86 -16.30
N ASN A 168 -10.06 28.05 -16.97
CA ASN A 168 -10.96 27.08 -16.34
C ASN A 168 -10.22 25.88 -15.72
N LEU A 169 -9.02 25.53 -16.23
CA LEU A 169 -8.17 24.48 -15.67
C LEU A 169 -7.52 24.90 -14.35
N LYS A 170 -7.32 26.21 -14.13
CA LYS A 170 -6.73 26.75 -12.91
C LYS A 170 -7.71 26.52 -11.75
N LYS A 171 -7.30 25.71 -10.77
CA LYS A 171 -8.17 25.30 -9.65
C LYS A 171 -8.36 26.47 -8.70
N VAL A 172 -9.52 27.11 -8.78
CA VAL A 172 -9.96 28.16 -7.86
C VAL A 172 -10.58 27.53 -6.62
N GLY A 173 -10.00 27.82 -5.45
CA GLY A 173 -10.42 27.21 -4.16
C GLY A 173 -9.28 27.00 -3.17
N THR A 174 -8.03 27.10 -3.63
CA THR A 174 -6.84 27.17 -2.78
C THR A 174 -6.34 28.62 -2.71
N PRO A 175 -5.69 29.04 -1.60
CA PRO A 175 -5.17 30.40 -1.45
C PRO A 175 -4.21 30.79 -2.58
N ASN A 176 -3.51 29.81 -3.16
CA ASN A 176 -2.75 29.94 -4.40
C ASN A 176 -3.37 29.02 -5.46
N PRO A 177 -4.06 29.55 -6.47
CA PRO A 177 -4.66 28.75 -7.53
C PRO A 177 -3.57 28.11 -8.39
N THR A 178 -3.64 26.79 -8.58
CA THR A 178 -2.68 26.01 -9.36
C THR A 178 -3.40 25.18 -10.42
N TYR A 179 -2.70 24.88 -11.52
CA TYR A 179 -3.19 23.96 -12.57
C TYR A 179 -2.90 22.53 -12.13
N LEU A 180 -1.64 22.28 -11.80
CA LEU A 180 -1.11 20.99 -11.42
C LEU A 180 -0.80 20.98 -9.92
N ARG A 181 -1.22 19.90 -9.25
CA ARG A 181 -0.84 19.67 -7.85
C ARG A 181 0.64 19.32 -7.81
N ASP A 182 1.38 19.91 -6.86
CA ASP A 182 2.77 19.54 -6.65
C ASP A 182 2.88 18.12 -6.07
N VAL A 183 3.51 17.24 -6.84
CA VAL A 183 3.79 15.83 -6.51
C VAL A 183 5.28 15.54 -6.54
N SER A 184 6.13 16.57 -6.56
CA SER A 184 7.58 16.44 -6.69
C SER A 184 8.20 15.55 -5.61
N HIS A 185 7.63 15.53 -4.40
CA HIS A 185 8.08 14.69 -3.28
C HIS A 185 7.85 13.18 -3.49
N PHE A 186 6.95 12.79 -4.40
CA PHE A 186 6.72 11.38 -4.73
C PHE A 186 7.61 10.85 -5.85
N LEU A 187 8.29 11.75 -6.57
CA LEU A 187 9.04 11.45 -7.77
C LEU A 187 10.54 11.60 -7.51
N SER A 188 11.35 10.73 -8.12
CA SER A 188 12.81 10.84 -8.06
C SER A 188 13.35 11.89 -9.03
N LYS A 189 12.65 12.10 -10.15
CA LYS A 189 12.99 13.08 -11.18
C LYS A 189 12.04 14.27 -11.11
N LYS A 190 12.61 15.47 -11.30
CA LYS A 190 11.83 16.71 -11.39
C LYS A 190 10.99 16.71 -12.67
N LEU A 191 9.75 17.18 -12.56
CA LEU A 191 8.86 17.40 -13.69
C LEU A 191 9.31 18.63 -14.49
N ASN A 192 9.15 18.55 -15.81
CA ASN A 192 9.52 19.60 -16.74
C ASN A 192 8.47 20.71 -16.76
N VAL A 193 7.18 20.36 -16.66
CA VAL A 193 6.09 21.34 -16.66
C VAL A 193 5.83 21.85 -15.25
N THR A 194 5.92 23.17 -15.07
CA THR A 194 5.60 23.84 -13.80
C THR A 194 4.39 24.75 -13.93
N ASN A 195 3.73 25.04 -12.82
CA ASN A 195 2.60 25.97 -12.79
C ASN A 195 3.00 27.37 -13.29
N GLU A 196 4.23 27.82 -12.96
CA GLU A 196 4.77 29.09 -13.43
C GLU A 196 4.99 29.08 -14.95
N GLY A 197 5.38 27.94 -15.53
CA GLY A 197 5.49 27.78 -16.98
C GLY A 197 4.14 27.92 -17.69
N ILE A 198 3.10 27.28 -17.14
CA ILE A 198 1.73 27.38 -17.67
C ILE A 198 1.21 28.82 -17.53
N ASP A 199 1.46 29.49 -16.40
CA ASP A 199 1.07 30.89 -16.20
C ASP A 199 1.74 31.82 -17.22
N LYS A 200 3.04 31.64 -17.52
CA LYS A 200 3.74 32.43 -18.54
C LYS A 200 3.10 32.30 -19.92
N ILE A 201 2.75 31.08 -20.32
CA ILE A 201 2.08 30.84 -21.62
C ILE A 201 0.67 31.46 -21.60
N THR A 202 -0.05 31.33 -20.49
CA THR A 202 -1.39 31.90 -20.34
C THR A 202 -1.36 33.43 -20.46
N GLU A 203 -0.39 34.09 -19.84
CA GLU A 203 -0.20 35.54 -19.97
C GLU A 203 0.28 35.94 -21.37
N ALA A 204 1.12 35.13 -22.03
CA ALA A 204 1.52 35.37 -23.42
C ALA A 204 0.31 35.32 -24.37
N ILE A 205 -0.58 34.34 -24.20
CA ILE A 205 -1.84 34.25 -24.95
C ILE A 205 -2.72 35.47 -24.66
N ARG A 206 -2.87 35.87 -23.38
CA ARG A 206 -3.64 37.06 -23.01
C ARG A 206 -3.09 38.32 -23.70
N GLY A 207 -1.78 38.54 -23.65
CA GLY A 207 -1.14 39.68 -24.30
C GLY A 207 -1.34 39.67 -25.81
N TRP A 208 -1.24 38.51 -26.45
CA TRP A 208 -1.53 38.35 -27.87
C TRP A 208 -2.99 38.66 -28.21
N LEU A 209 -3.94 38.17 -27.41
CA LEU A 209 -5.37 38.44 -27.56
C LEU A 209 -5.67 39.94 -27.38
N ASN A 210 -5.11 40.60 -26.37
CA ASN A 210 -5.31 42.04 -26.17
C ASN A 210 -4.82 42.84 -27.38
N LYS A 211 -3.63 42.53 -27.93
CA LYS A 211 -3.12 43.15 -29.17
C LYS A 211 -4.04 42.93 -30.38
N LEU A 212 -4.76 41.80 -30.41
CA LEU A 212 -5.71 41.47 -31.47
C LEU A 212 -6.94 42.37 -31.41
N PHE A 213 -7.48 42.57 -30.19
CA PHE A 213 -8.69 43.34 -29.94
C PHE A 213 -8.46 44.86 -29.89
N GLU A 214 -7.23 45.32 -29.62
CA GLU A 214 -6.85 46.74 -29.70
C GLU A 214 -6.63 47.23 -31.14
N LYS A 215 -6.54 46.32 -32.12
CA LYS A 215 -6.32 46.64 -33.55
C LYS A 215 -7.62 46.77 -34.36
N ASP A 216 -8.79 46.53 -33.75
CA ASP A 216 -10.11 46.75 -34.33
C ASP A 216 -10.74 48.04 -33.76
#